data_AF-A0A2E6X4U0-F1
#
_entry.id   AF-A0A2E6X4U0-F1
#
_cell.length_a   1.000
_cell.length_b   1.000
_cell.length_c   1.000
_cell.angle_alpha   90.00
_cell.angle_beta   90.00
_cell.angle_gamma   90.00
#
_symmetry.space_group_name_H-M   'P 1'
#
loop_
_entity.id
_entity.type
_entity.pdbx_description
1 polymer ?
#
loop_
_entity_poly.entity_id
_entity_poly.type
_entity_poly.pdbx_seq_one_letter_code
_entity_poly.pdbx_strand_id
1 'polypeptide(L)'
;MILKINSWFGRLGNNLIQLRHVILIALFYEYNIEIPPHPFFNTIKIMLTKNTDNHTYIDTEGDNFFYATKIKKFDNKCFKKNIDKMKKILQSIFIIKSNDLPSLSNNDLVIHIRGGDIFYNNPYPNYIPPPLSYYTDIIDNENYEKIYLINDIDNNPCIELLKKKYTHIIHEKNMLIDDIKKILSAKNIVFSVGTFPCSLLFLTNHTQNVYYPSYSFQVKEILNYMSQINFHSIPLIDYKNTIGKWKNTKEQNKLLLFNKN
;
A
#
# COMPACT_ATOMS: atom_id res chain seq x y z
N MET A 1 26.52 8.46 12.76
CA MET A 1 25.91 8.99 11.52
C MET A 1 24.40 9.03 11.69
N ILE A 2 23.77 10.04 11.11
CA ILE A 2 22.32 10.23 11.03
C ILE A 2 21.90 10.03 9.58
N LEU A 3 20.92 9.16 9.33
CA LEU A 3 20.28 9.03 8.03
C LEU A 3 19.13 10.03 7.95
N LYS A 4 19.14 10.92 6.96
CA LYS A 4 18.14 11.98 6.85
C LYS A 4 17.30 11.83 5.59
N ILE A 5 16.00 11.61 5.76
CA ILE A 5 15.04 11.86 4.68
C ILE A 5 14.96 13.38 4.54
N ASN A 6 15.43 13.94 3.43
CA ASN A 6 15.44 15.40 3.24
C ASN A 6 14.06 15.91 2.81
N SER A 7 13.35 15.13 1.99
CA SER A 7 11.98 15.41 1.58
C SER A 7 11.17 14.14 1.36
N TRP A 8 9.85 14.26 1.52
CA TRP A 8 8.90 13.19 1.23
C TRP A 8 8.73 13.00 -0.28
N PHE A 9 8.88 11.75 -0.74
CA PHE A 9 8.65 11.36 -2.13
C PHE A 9 7.20 10.90 -2.30
N GLY A 10 6.47 11.48 -3.25
CA GLY A 10 5.10 11.04 -3.56
C GLY A 10 4.11 11.24 -2.41
N ARG A 11 3.18 10.28 -2.26
CA ARG A 11 2.10 10.30 -1.24
C ARG A 11 2.42 9.35 -0.08
N LEU A 12 1.53 9.28 0.93
CA LEU A 12 1.73 8.48 2.15
C LEU A 12 2.23 7.04 1.91
N GLY A 13 1.69 6.33 0.91
CA GLY A 13 2.15 4.99 0.56
C GLY A 13 3.64 4.92 0.20
N ASN A 14 4.15 5.94 -0.51
CA ASN A 14 5.56 6.10 -0.83
C ASN A 14 6.39 6.54 0.39
N ASN A 15 5.86 7.40 1.25
CA ASN A 15 6.55 7.87 2.45
C ASN A 15 6.80 6.73 3.45
N LEU A 16 5.84 5.82 3.57
CA LEU A 16 6.00 4.59 4.35
C LEU A 16 7.09 3.67 3.76
N ILE A 17 7.26 3.64 2.43
CA ILE A 17 8.35 2.90 1.79
C ILE A 17 9.71 3.53 2.10
N GLN A 18 9.82 4.87 2.03
CA GLN A 18 11.04 5.59 2.43
C GLN A 18 11.42 5.27 3.88
N LEU A 19 10.43 5.34 4.78
CA LEU A 19 10.62 5.01 6.20
C LEU A 19 11.06 3.56 6.41
N ARG A 20 10.41 2.60 5.74
CA ARG A 20 10.80 1.19 5.78
C ARG A 20 12.28 1.03 5.42
N HIS A 21 12.70 1.58 4.29
CA HIS A 21 14.08 1.44 3.81
C HIS A 21 15.09 2.10 4.74
N VAL A 22 14.84 3.35 5.17
CA VAL A 22 15.78 4.05 6.07
C VAL A 22 15.86 3.38 7.45
N ILE A 23 14.76 2.86 7.99
CA ILE A 23 14.75 2.11 9.26
C ILE A 23 15.56 0.82 9.15
N LEU A 24 15.43 0.08 8.04
CA LEU A 24 16.20 -1.16 7.83
C LEU A 24 17.71 -0.90 7.77
N ILE A 25 18.13 0.14 7.05
CA ILE A 25 19.53 0.56 6.99
C ILE A 25 20.00 0.97 8.39
N ALA A 26 19.24 1.82 9.07
CA ALA A 26 19.59 2.35 10.38
C ALA A 26 19.71 1.26 11.45
N LEU A 27 18.82 0.26 11.43
CA LEU A 27 18.89 -0.90 12.33
C LEU A 27 20.10 -1.79 12.04
N PHE A 28 20.51 -1.91 10.77
CA PHE A 28 21.62 -2.77 10.38
C PHE A 28 22.98 -2.17 10.79
N TYR A 29 23.13 -0.85 10.66
CA TYR A 29 24.39 -0.14 10.91
C TYR A 29 24.39 0.68 12.21
N GLU A 30 23.32 0.57 13.01
CA GLU A 30 23.15 1.31 14.27
C GLU A 30 23.24 2.83 14.08
N TYR A 31 22.47 3.37 13.13
CA TYR A 31 22.37 4.81 12.88
C TYR A 31 21.08 5.41 13.44
N ASN A 32 21.10 6.70 13.74
CA ASN A 32 19.89 7.47 14.06
C ASN A 32 19.24 7.99 12.78
N ILE A 33 17.96 8.34 12.84
CA ILE A 33 17.20 8.83 11.68
C ILE A 33 16.61 10.21 11.97
N GLU A 34 16.69 11.11 10.99
CA GLU A 34 15.93 12.35 10.93
C GLU A 34 14.95 12.32 9.76
N ILE A 35 13.71 12.75 10.00
CA ILE A 35 12.65 12.82 8.98
C ILE A 35 11.99 14.20 8.96
N PRO A 36 11.44 14.65 7.81
CA PRO A 36 10.68 15.89 7.76
C PRO A 36 9.37 15.74 8.56
N PRO A 37 8.79 16.84 9.08
CA PRO A 37 7.45 16.80 9.66
C PRO A 37 6.43 16.18 8.71
N HIS A 38 5.46 15.46 9.26
CA HIS A 38 4.42 14.80 8.48
C HIS A 38 3.13 14.65 9.30
N PRO A 39 1.94 14.86 8.71
CA PRO A 39 0.68 14.76 9.45
C PRO A 39 0.41 13.40 10.10
N PHE A 40 1.02 12.33 9.59
CA PHE A 40 0.80 10.95 10.06
C PHE A 40 1.95 10.36 10.90
N PHE A 41 3.00 11.12 11.20
CA PHE A 41 4.11 10.66 12.05
C PHE A 41 4.26 11.57 13.26
N ASN A 42 4.41 10.98 14.45
CA ASN A 42 4.48 11.70 15.72
C ASN A 42 5.90 12.13 16.13
N THR A 43 6.89 11.95 15.27
CA THR A 43 8.29 12.29 15.55
C THR A 43 8.98 12.80 14.29
N ILE A 44 10.06 13.54 14.49
CA ILE A 44 11.03 13.93 13.45
C ILE A 44 12.40 13.26 13.66
N LYS A 45 12.58 12.54 14.77
CA LYS A 45 13.84 11.86 15.14
C LYS A 45 13.55 10.45 15.65
N ILE A 46 14.33 9.48 15.17
CA ILE A 46 14.28 8.10 15.65
C ILE A 46 15.68 7.74 16.14
N MET A 47 15.80 7.59 17.46
CA MET A 47 17.07 7.28 18.12
C MET A 47 17.20 5.76 18.27
N LEU A 48 18.13 5.15 17.53
CA LEU A 48 18.43 3.72 17.58
C LEU A 48 19.77 3.43 18.27
N THR A 49 20.62 4.44 18.41
CA THR A 49 21.93 4.33 19.08
C THR A 49 22.19 5.53 19.98
N LYS A 50 23.05 5.33 20.99
CA LYS A 50 23.59 6.41 21.83
C LYS A 50 24.76 7.15 21.17
N ASN A 51 25.21 6.70 20.00
CA ASN A 51 26.30 7.34 19.28
C ASN A 51 25.95 8.82 18.97
N THR A 52 26.86 9.71 19.34
CA THR A 52 26.74 11.17 19.18
C THR A 52 27.32 11.68 17.86
N ASP A 53 27.74 10.78 16.95
CA ASP A 53 28.18 11.16 15.61
C ASP A 53 27.03 11.81 14.81
N ASN A 54 27.13 13.13 14.68
CA ASN A 54 26.18 14.01 14.03
C ASN A 54 26.40 14.13 12.51
N HIS A 55 27.33 13.39 11.92
CA HIS A 55 27.48 13.37 10.46
C HIS A 55 26.19 12.89 9.82
N THR A 56 25.65 13.67 8.88
CA THR A 56 24.37 13.40 8.24
C THR A 56 24.57 12.85 6.84
N TYR A 57 23.86 11.78 6.50
CA TYR A 57 23.78 11.25 5.15
C TYR A 57 22.38 11.41 4.58
N ILE A 58 22.31 11.98 3.38
CA ILE A 58 21.09 12.12 2.58
C ILE A 58 21.28 11.26 1.33
N ASP A 59 20.29 10.40 1.03
CA ASP A 59 20.28 9.60 -0.19
C ASP A 59 19.77 10.42 -1.38
N THR A 60 20.67 10.72 -2.32
CA THR A 60 20.35 11.38 -3.59
C THR A 60 20.15 10.41 -4.75
N GLU A 61 20.52 9.13 -4.62
CA GLU A 61 20.45 8.14 -5.71
C GLU A 61 19.11 7.39 -5.71
N GLY A 62 18.61 7.05 -4.52
CA GLY A 62 17.36 6.33 -4.31
C GLY A 62 16.15 7.23 -4.08
N ASP A 63 16.22 8.51 -4.47
CA ASP A 63 15.13 9.48 -4.29
C ASP A 63 14.69 9.57 -2.82
N ASN A 64 15.62 9.92 -1.92
CA ASN A 64 15.41 9.97 -0.47
C ASN A 64 14.96 8.62 0.12
N PHE A 65 15.72 7.56 -0.13
CA PHE A 65 15.48 6.19 0.35
C PHE A 65 14.24 5.49 -0.23
N PHE A 66 13.59 6.05 -1.25
CA PHE A 66 12.43 5.43 -1.88
C PHE A 66 12.80 4.18 -2.70
N TYR A 67 13.78 4.27 -3.60
CA TYR A 67 14.23 3.16 -4.44
C TYR A 67 15.43 2.42 -3.83
N ALA A 68 15.18 1.42 -2.99
CA ALA A 68 16.23 0.62 -2.35
C ALA A 68 17.30 0.10 -3.32
N THR A 69 16.91 -0.33 -4.53
CA THR A 69 17.83 -0.87 -5.54
C THR A 69 18.81 0.16 -6.12
N LYS A 70 18.55 1.46 -5.94
CA LYS A 70 19.43 2.53 -6.41
C LYS A 70 20.42 3.01 -5.34
N ILE A 71 20.24 2.62 -4.07
CA ILE A 71 21.05 3.11 -2.95
C ILE A 71 22.37 2.34 -2.90
N LYS A 72 23.46 2.89 -3.44
CA LYS A 72 24.73 2.15 -3.56
C LYS A 72 25.59 2.16 -2.30
N LYS A 73 25.37 3.11 -1.38
CA LYS A 73 26.21 3.29 -0.18
C LYS A 73 26.15 2.11 0.79
N PHE A 74 25.05 1.36 0.79
CA PHE A 74 24.79 0.32 1.80
C PHE A 74 24.70 -1.08 1.18
N ASP A 75 25.08 -2.10 1.94
CA ASP A 75 24.93 -3.49 1.51
C ASP A 75 23.44 -3.83 1.37
N ASN A 76 23.03 -4.35 0.21
CA ASN A 76 21.66 -4.79 -0.09
C ASN A 76 21.09 -5.79 0.95
N LYS A 77 21.93 -6.48 1.71
CA LYS A 77 21.51 -7.36 2.81
C LYS A 77 20.72 -6.61 3.88
N CYS A 78 20.97 -5.31 4.11
CA CYS A 78 20.28 -4.55 5.15
C CYS A 78 18.76 -4.53 4.95
N PHE A 79 18.29 -4.47 3.69
CA PHE A 79 16.86 -4.43 3.35
C PHE A 79 16.10 -5.75 3.64
N LYS A 80 16.81 -6.81 4.01
CA LYS A 80 16.25 -8.14 4.32
C LYS A 80 16.41 -8.54 5.79
N LYS A 81 16.99 -7.66 6.63
CA LYS A 81 17.26 -7.92 8.05
C LYS A 81 16.40 -7.04 8.94
N ASN A 82 16.17 -7.45 10.19
CA ASN A 82 15.46 -6.66 11.20
C ASN A 82 14.01 -6.25 10.84
N ILE A 83 13.32 -7.02 9.98
CA ILE A 83 11.95 -6.72 9.52
C ILE A 83 10.98 -6.50 10.69
N ASP A 84 10.98 -7.37 11.70
CA ASP A 84 10.08 -7.24 12.86
C ASP A 84 10.37 -5.99 13.69
N LYS A 85 11.65 -5.66 13.90
CA LYS A 85 12.06 -4.44 14.61
C LYS A 85 11.65 -3.20 13.82
N MET A 86 11.82 -3.23 12.49
CA MET A 86 11.37 -2.17 11.61
C MET A 86 9.85 -1.99 11.71
N LYS A 87 9.07 -3.08 11.66
CA LYS A 87 7.60 -3.04 11.81
C LYS A 87 7.20 -2.37 13.12
N LYS A 88 7.81 -2.77 14.24
CA LYS A 88 7.55 -2.18 15.57
C LYS A 88 7.87 -0.69 15.62
N ILE A 89 9.01 -0.27 15.07
CA ILE A 89 9.38 1.15 15.00
C ILE A 89 8.36 1.92 14.16
N LEU A 90 8.04 1.43 12.96
CA LEU A 90 7.09 2.06 12.05
C LEU A 90 5.70 2.20 12.70
N GLN A 91 5.22 1.17 13.39
CA GLN A 91 3.98 1.19 14.17
C GLN A 91 4.05 2.19 15.34
N SER A 92 5.20 2.32 16.01
CA SER A 92 5.38 3.24 17.14
C SER A 92 5.33 4.72 16.72
N ILE A 93 5.83 5.06 15.53
CA ILE A 93 5.89 6.44 15.04
C ILE A 93 4.64 6.87 14.26
N PHE A 94 3.86 5.92 13.73
CA PHE A 94 2.62 6.22 13.02
C PHE A 94 1.53 6.67 14.00
N ILE A 95 0.79 7.74 13.69
CA ILE A 95 -0.17 8.32 14.66
C ILE A 95 -1.38 7.41 14.95
N ILE A 96 -1.78 6.56 13.99
CA ILE A 96 -2.94 5.68 14.16
C ILE A 96 -2.45 4.31 14.63
N LYS A 97 -2.89 3.88 15.81
CA LYS A 97 -2.54 2.56 16.34
C LYS A 97 -3.62 1.56 15.97
N SER A 98 -3.27 0.54 15.21
CA SER A 98 -4.21 -0.53 14.85
C SER A 98 -4.79 -1.25 16.07
N ASN A 99 -4.01 -1.37 17.15
CA ASN A 99 -4.46 -1.95 18.42
C ASN A 99 -5.55 -1.12 19.12
N ASP A 100 -5.64 0.18 18.84
CA ASP A 100 -6.64 1.08 19.43
C ASP A 100 -7.92 1.12 18.57
N LEU A 101 -7.89 0.49 17.39
CA LEU A 101 -9.04 0.42 16.49
C LEU A 101 -9.83 -0.87 16.72
N PRO A 102 -11.17 -0.80 16.73
CA PRO A 102 -12.00 -2.00 16.75
C PRO A 102 -11.77 -2.80 15.47
N SER A 103 -11.52 -4.10 15.62
CA SER A 103 -11.42 -5.01 14.48
C SER A 103 -12.76 -5.12 13.76
N LEU A 104 -12.76 -5.12 12.43
CA LEU A 104 -13.94 -5.43 11.63
C LEU A 104 -14.33 -6.91 11.76
N SER A 105 -15.56 -7.26 11.37
CA SER A 105 -16.04 -8.64 11.39
C SER A 105 -15.21 -9.53 10.46
N ASN A 106 -15.17 -10.84 10.75
CA ASN A 106 -14.59 -11.82 9.83
C ASN A 106 -15.35 -11.86 8.49
N ASN A 107 -16.62 -11.46 8.49
CA ASN A 107 -17.49 -11.41 7.31
C ASN A 107 -17.52 -10.02 6.66
N ASP A 108 -16.70 -9.07 7.12
CA ASP A 108 -16.57 -7.76 6.47
C ASP A 108 -15.41 -7.77 5.47
N LEU A 109 -15.57 -7.02 4.38
CA LEU A 109 -14.55 -6.82 3.35
C LEU A 109 -14.24 -5.33 3.20
N VAL A 110 -12.95 -4.98 3.11
CA VAL A 110 -12.53 -3.66 2.64
C VAL A 110 -11.98 -3.77 1.22
N ILE A 111 -12.52 -3.00 0.29
CA ILE A 111 -12.05 -2.94 -1.10
C ILE A 111 -11.45 -1.58 -1.36
N HIS A 112 -10.14 -1.54 -1.64
CA HIS A 112 -9.48 -0.34 -2.13
C HIS A 112 -9.45 -0.33 -3.67
N ILE A 113 -10.11 0.65 -4.28
CA ILE A 113 -10.08 0.87 -5.73
C ILE A 113 -9.26 2.13 -6.04
N ARG A 114 -8.21 1.98 -6.85
CA ARG A 114 -7.43 3.12 -7.33
C ARG A 114 -8.25 3.89 -8.38
N GLY A 115 -8.50 5.15 -8.10
CA GLY A 115 -8.95 6.15 -9.07
C GLY A 115 -7.85 7.17 -9.38
N GLY A 116 -8.26 8.37 -9.74
CA GLY A 116 -7.43 9.55 -9.90
C GLY A 116 -6.52 9.48 -11.10
N ASP A 117 -5.21 9.56 -10.85
CA ASP A 117 -4.13 9.73 -11.82
C ASP A 117 -4.14 8.71 -12.97
N ILE A 118 -4.61 7.49 -12.71
CA ILE A 118 -4.67 6.45 -13.74
C ILE A 118 -5.83 6.66 -14.73
N PHE A 119 -6.85 7.45 -14.39
CA PHE A 119 -7.99 7.76 -15.25
C PHE A 119 -7.94 9.19 -15.82
N TYR A 120 -6.77 9.84 -15.77
CA TYR A 120 -6.52 11.12 -16.45
C TYR A 120 -5.75 10.91 -17.76
N ASN A 121 -5.35 12.01 -18.39
CA ASN A 121 -4.52 11.99 -19.60
C ASN A 121 -3.10 11.53 -19.26
N ASN A 122 -2.53 10.68 -20.13
CA ASN A 122 -1.17 10.15 -20.00
C ASN A 122 -0.87 9.46 -18.65
N PRO A 123 -1.65 8.43 -18.28
CA PRO A 123 -1.44 7.72 -17.02
C PRO A 123 -0.14 6.93 -17.03
N TYR A 124 0.36 6.56 -15.85
CA TYR A 124 1.52 5.67 -15.77
C TYR A 124 1.19 4.30 -16.40
N PRO A 125 1.89 3.88 -17.46
CA PRO A 125 1.42 2.80 -18.33
C PRO A 125 1.39 1.42 -17.69
N ASN A 126 2.12 1.21 -16.60
CA ASN A 126 2.16 -0.07 -15.90
C ASN A 126 1.15 -0.15 -14.74
N TYR A 127 0.39 0.92 -14.47
CA TYR A 127 -0.70 0.91 -13.50
C TYR A 127 -1.99 0.48 -14.19
N ILE A 128 -2.05 -0.80 -14.50
CA ILE A 128 -3.23 -1.43 -15.12
C ILE A 128 -4.27 -1.68 -14.03
N PRO A 129 -5.45 -1.02 -14.06
CA PRO A 129 -6.51 -1.28 -13.09
C PRO A 129 -7.07 -2.70 -13.27
N PRO A 130 -7.34 -3.44 -12.16
CA PRO A 130 -8.03 -4.72 -12.22
C PRO A 130 -9.45 -4.60 -12.81
N PRO A 131 -9.92 -5.59 -13.59
CA PRO A 131 -11.24 -5.57 -14.22
C PRO A 131 -12.38 -5.63 -13.19
N LEU A 132 -13.60 -5.30 -13.62
CA LEU A 132 -14.79 -5.45 -12.78
C LEU A 132 -14.95 -6.90 -12.27
N SER A 133 -14.67 -7.88 -13.13
CA SER A 133 -14.70 -9.32 -12.80
C SER A 133 -13.85 -9.65 -11.58
N TYR A 134 -12.65 -9.07 -11.47
CA TYR A 134 -11.77 -9.29 -10.32
C TYR A 134 -12.46 -8.99 -8.99
N TYR A 135 -13.21 -7.89 -8.91
CA TYR A 135 -13.92 -7.54 -7.68
C TYR A 135 -15.17 -8.39 -7.49
N THR A 136 -15.94 -8.64 -8.56
CA THR A 136 -17.19 -9.41 -8.47
C THR A 136 -16.93 -10.86 -8.08
N ASP A 137 -15.88 -11.48 -8.62
CA ASP A 137 -15.54 -12.87 -8.33
C ASP A 137 -15.16 -13.05 -6.86
N ILE A 138 -14.43 -12.09 -6.27
CA ILE A 138 -14.08 -12.13 -4.84
C ILE A 138 -15.32 -11.95 -3.96
N ILE A 139 -16.20 -11.01 -4.32
CA ILE A 139 -17.42 -10.74 -3.55
C ILE A 139 -18.36 -11.96 -3.61
N ASP A 140 -18.56 -12.52 -4.79
CA ASP A 140 -19.52 -13.61 -5.05
C ASP A 140 -19.07 -14.93 -4.42
N ASN A 141 -17.76 -15.16 -4.23
CA ASN A 141 -17.22 -16.41 -3.67
C ASN A 141 -17.23 -16.50 -2.14
N GLU A 142 -17.17 -15.37 -1.43
CA GLU A 142 -16.87 -15.34 0.02
C GLU A 142 -18.04 -14.83 0.89
N ASN A 143 -19.21 -14.51 0.29
CA ASN A 143 -20.46 -14.12 0.98
C ASN A 143 -20.30 -13.09 2.12
N TYR A 144 -19.56 -12.01 1.86
CA TYR A 144 -19.35 -10.93 2.85
C TYR A 144 -20.66 -10.21 3.22
N GLU A 145 -20.82 -9.87 4.50
CA GLU A 145 -22.00 -9.17 5.04
C GLU A 145 -21.96 -7.67 4.76
N LYS A 146 -20.79 -7.05 4.96
CA LYS A 146 -20.57 -5.61 4.69
C LYS A 146 -19.32 -5.44 3.85
N ILE A 147 -19.43 -4.60 2.83
CA ILE A 147 -18.32 -4.27 1.94
C ILE A 147 -18.04 -2.78 2.02
N TYR A 148 -16.93 -2.40 2.61
CA TYR A 148 -16.45 -1.02 2.64
C TYR A 148 -15.62 -0.75 1.39
N LEU A 149 -16.16 0.05 0.46
CA LEU A 149 -15.43 0.49 -0.72
C LEU A 149 -14.75 1.82 -0.41
N ILE A 150 -13.44 1.87 -0.60
CA ILE A 150 -12.62 3.07 -0.41
C ILE A 150 -11.84 3.41 -1.68
N ASN A 151 -11.75 4.70 -1.99
CA ASN A 151 -11.04 5.24 -3.13
C ASN A 151 -10.73 6.73 -2.93
N ASP A 152 -9.69 7.20 -3.61
CA ASP A 152 -9.25 8.61 -3.55
C ASP A 152 -10.19 9.52 -4.37
N ILE A 153 -10.53 9.09 -5.60
CA ILE A 153 -11.33 9.84 -6.57
C ILE A 153 -12.31 8.90 -7.28
N ASP A 154 -13.56 9.35 -7.47
CA ASP A 154 -14.68 8.58 -8.04
C ASP A 154 -14.69 8.53 -9.57
N ASN A 155 -13.54 8.33 -10.21
CA ASN A 155 -13.42 8.27 -11.68
C ASN A 155 -13.06 6.87 -12.22
N ASN A 156 -12.95 5.86 -11.34
CA ASN A 156 -12.83 4.48 -11.76
C ASN A 156 -14.25 3.92 -12.06
N PRO A 157 -14.56 3.51 -13.31
CA PRO A 157 -15.92 3.13 -13.69
C PRO A 157 -16.41 1.84 -13.02
N CYS A 158 -15.53 1.03 -12.42
CA CYS A 158 -15.94 -0.15 -11.66
C CYS A 158 -16.73 0.21 -10.39
N ILE A 159 -16.46 1.38 -9.78
CA ILE A 159 -17.06 1.79 -8.51
C ILE A 159 -18.58 1.84 -8.60
N GLU A 160 -19.11 2.56 -9.60
CA GLU A 160 -20.56 2.72 -9.78
C GLU A 160 -21.26 1.41 -10.15
N LEU A 161 -20.60 0.53 -10.91
CA LEU A 161 -21.16 -0.78 -11.26
C LEU A 161 -21.19 -1.72 -10.07
N LEU A 162 -20.16 -1.71 -9.23
CA LEU A 162 -20.14 -2.49 -7.99
C LEU A 162 -21.27 -2.05 -7.06
N LYS A 163 -21.42 -0.74 -6.83
CA LYS A 163 -22.50 -0.18 -5.99
C LYS A 163 -23.89 -0.55 -6.49
N LYS A 164 -24.09 -0.57 -7.82
CA LYS A 164 -25.36 -1.00 -8.42
C LYS A 164 -25.61 -2.49 -8.28
N LYS A 165 -24.57 -3.33 -8.39
CA LYS A 165 -24.68 -4.79 -8.31
C LYS A 165 -24.86 -5.27 -6.87
N TYR A 166 -24.23 -4.62 -5.89
CA TYR A 166 -24.19 -5.05 -4.49
C TYR A 166 -24.73 -3.98 -3.55
N THR A 167 -25.96 -4.18 -3.08
CA THR A 167 -26.67 -3.23 -2.21
C THR A 167 -26.08 -3.07 -0.81
N HIS A 168 -25.21 -4.01 -0.38
CA HIS A 168 -24.51 -3.99 0.91
C HIS A 168 -23.11 -3.35 0.82
N ILE A 169 -22.76 -2.74 -0.33
CA ILE A 169 -21.58 -1.88 -0.44
C ILE A 169 -21.84 -0.55 0.28
N ILE A 170 -20.95 -0.24 1.22
CA ILE A 170 -20.87 1.04 1.91
C ILE A 170 -19.76 1.84 1.24
N HIS A 171 -20.15 2.88 0.50
CA HIS A 171 -19.23 3.80 -0.17
C HIS A 171 -19.55 5.23 0.24
N GLU A 172 -18.70 5.79 1.11
CA GLU A 172 -18.82 7.15 1.62
C GLU A 172 -17.59 7.95 1.23
N LYS A 173 -17.78 9.22 0.88
CA LYS A 173 -16.66 10.14 0.67
C LYS A 173 -16.03 10.45 2.03
N ASN A 174 -14.86 9.86 2.26
CA ASN A 174 -14.17 9.92 3.54
C ASN A 174 -12.94 10.84 3.49
N MET A 175 -12.47 11.25 4.66
CA MET A 175 -11.12 11.77 4.78
C MET A 175 -10.12 10.61 4.73
N LEU A 176 -8.91 10.87 4.23
CA LEU A 176 -7.84 9.86 4.16
C LEU A 176 -7.59 9.15 5.50
N ILE A 177 -7.73 9.86 6.62
CA ILE A 177 -7.59 9.29 7.97
C ILE A 177 -8.59 8.16 8.22
N ASP A 178 -9.83 8.28 7.73
CA ASP A 178 -10.88 7.30 7.95
C ASP A 178 -10.69 6.09 7.04
N ASP A 179 -10.19 6.29 5.81
CA ASP A 179 -9.81 5.20 4.92
C ASP A 179 -8.65 4.38 5.49
N ILE A 180 -7.65 5.06 6.08
CA ILE A 180 -6.55 4.37 6.78
C ILE A 180 -7.11 3.56 7.95
N LYS A 181 -7.98 4.14 8.79
CA LYS A 181 -8.60 3.41 9.91
C LYS A 181 -9.37 2.18 9.43
N LYS A 182 -10.14 2.29 8.34
CA LYS A 182 -10.86 1.17 7.73
C LYS A 182 -9.90 0.06 7.30
N ILE A 183 -8.82 0.39 6.58
CA ILE A 183 -7.78 -0.59 6.18
C ILE A 183 -7.11 -1.23 7.40
N LEU A 184 -6.71 -0.43 8.39
CA LEU A 184 -6.00 -0.95 9.57
C LEU A 184 -6.89 -1.84 10.45
N SER A 185 -8.21 -1.67 10.40
CA SER A 185 -9.18 -2.47 11.17
C SER A 185 -9.61 -3.76 10.44
N ALA A 186 -9.28 -3.89 9.15
CA ALA A 186 -9.84 -4.92 8.30
C ALA A 186 -9.12 -6.27 8.43
N LYS A 187 -9.93 -7.34 8.45
CA LYS A 187 -9.45 -8.72 8.38
C LYS A 187 -9.30 -9.21 6.94
N ASN A 188 -10.23 -8.83 6.06
CA ASN A 188 -10.21 -9.17 4.64
C ASN A 188 -10.07 -7.90 3.81
N ILE A 189 -9.08 -7.86 2.91
CA ILE A 189 -8.83 -6.69 2.08
C ILE A 189 -8.61 -7.06 0.62
N VAL A 190 -9.24 -6.33 -0.30
CA VAL A 190 -8.99 -6.40 -1.73
C VAL A 190 -8.22 -5.17 -2.18
N PHE A 191 -7.09 -5.39 -2.84
CA PHE A 191 -6.24 -4.32 -3.35
C PHE A 191 -6.41 -4.11 -4.85
N SER A 192 -6.31 -2.83 -5.23
CA SER A 192 -6.02 -2.39 -6.59
C SER A 192 -4.51 -2.09 -6.73
N VAL A 193 -4.10 -1.54 -7.88
CA VAL A 193 -2.73 -1.09 -8.11
C VAL A 193 -2.34 0.10 -7.23
N GLY A 194 -1.05 0.16 -6.89
CA GLY A 194 -0.46 1.28 -6.14
C GLY A 194 0.22 0.84 -4.84
N THR A 195 0.88 1.80 -4.19
CA THR A 195 1.66 1.55 -2.96
C THR A 195 0.84 1.70 -1.69
N PHE A 196 -0.22 2.51 -1.72
CA PHE A 196 -0.96 2.92 -0.52
C PHE A 196 -1.46 1.75 0.35
N PRO A 197 -2.36 0.88 -0.11
CA PRO A 197 -2.89 -0.19 0.73
C PRO A 197 -1.81 -1.20 1.15
N CYS A 198 -0.88 -1.52 0.25
CA CYS A 198 0.22 -2.44 0.50
C CYS A 198 1.17 -1.93 1.61
N SER A 199 1.46 -0.63 1.64
CA SER A 199 2.31 -0.02 2.67
C SER A 199 1.65 -0.01 4.05
N LEU A 200 0.31 0.08 4.12
CA LEU A 200 -0.43 0.05 5.38
C LEU A 200 -0.45 -1.32 6.05
N LEU A 201 -0.16 -2.40 5.32
CA LEU A 201 -0.09 -3.74 5.91
C LEU A 201 1.02 -3.89 6.97
N PHE A 202 2.05 -3.05 6.96
CA PHE A 202 3.05 -3.04 8.03
C PHE A 202 2.52 -2.42 9.33
N LEU A 203 1.39 -1.72 9.29
CA LEU A 203 0.84 -0.99 10.43
C LEU A 203 -0.32 -1.73 11.11
N THR A 204 -0.94 -2.69 10.42
CA THR A 204 -2.06 -3.47 10.95
C THR A 204 -1.60 -4.72 11.73
N ASN A 205 -2.42 -5.07 12.71
CA ASN A 205 -2.38 -6.36 13.43
C ASN A 205 -3.68 -7.17 13.23
N HIS A 206 -4.64 -6.65 12.45
CA HIS A 206 -5.97 -7.26 12.27
C HIS A 206 -6.07 -8.08 10.99
N THR A 207 -5.29 -7.75 9.97
CA THR A 207 -5.43 -8.34 8.63
C THR A 207 -5.05 -9.82 8.60
N GLN A 208 -5.92 -10.62 7.99
CA GLN A 208 -5.80 -12.06 7.84
C GLN A 208 -5.74 -12.45 6.36
N ASN A 209 -6.59 -11.88 5.50
CA ASN A 209 -6.69 -12.21 4.09
C ASN A 209 -6.48 -10.97 3.22
N VAL A 210 -5.62 -11.08 2.20
CA VAL A 210 -5.37 -10.03 1.21
C VAL A 210 -5.49 -10.59 -0.19
N TYR A 211 -6.42 -10.05 -0.96
CA TYR A 211 -6.63 -10.36 -2.38
C TYR A 211 -5.96 -9.30 -3.25
N TYR A 212 -5.21 -9.74 -4.26
CA TYR A 212 -4.48 -8.83 -5.14
C TYR A 212 -4.35 -9.39 -6.56
N PRO A 213 -4.24 -8.53 -7.59
CA PRO A 213 -4.00 -9.00 -8.96
C PRO A 213 -2.61 -9.65 -9.07
N SER A 214 -2.48 -10.77 -9.79
CA SER A 214 -1.22 -11.54 -9.90
C SER A 214 -0.02 -10.75 -10.46
N TYR A 215 -0.30 -9.62 -11.12
CA TYR A 215 0.70 -8.68 -11.62
C TYR A 215 1.07 -7.55 -10.65
N SER A 216 0.53 -7.51 -9.43
CA SER A 216 0.88 -6.52 -8.41
C SER A 216 2.31 -6.73 -7.92
N PHE A 217 3.22 -5.86 -8.35
CA PHE A 217 4.63 -5.94 -7.96
C PHE A 217 4.83 -5.57 -6.48
N GLN A 218 4.07 -4.60 -5.98
CA GLN A 218 4.19 -4.11 -4.59
C GLN A 218 3.91 -5.22 -3.57
N VAL A 219 2.90 -6.07 -3.83
CA VAL A 219 2.59 -7.20 -2.96
C VAL A 219 3.72 -8.22 -2.98
N LYS A 220 4.27 -8.55 -4.15
CA LYS A 220 5.37 -9.52 -4.29
C LYS A 220 6.61 -9.15 -3.47
N GLU A 221 6.90 -7.85 -3.31
CA GLU A 221 8.01 -7.40 -2.47
C GLU A 221 7.82 -7.71 -0.99
N ILE A 222 6.58 -7.81 -0.50
CA ILE A 222 6.27 -7.93 0.93
C ILE A 222 5.82 -9.32 1.36
N LEU A 223 5.50 -10.23 0.43
CA LEU A 223 5.02 -11.59 0.71
C LEU A 223 5.90 -12.31 1.73
N ASN A 224 7.22 -12.24 1.55
CA ASN A 224 8.19 -12.94 2.41
C ASN A 224 8.30 -12.36 3.83
N TYR A 225 7.68 -11.21 4.09
CA TYR A 225 7.78 -10.47 5.35
C TYR A 225 6.49 -10.52 6.17
N MET A 226 5.43 -11.14 5.64
CA MET A 226 4.09 -11.11 6.23
C MET A 226 3.47 -12.51 6.28
N SER A 227 4.19 -13.47 6.87
CA SER A 227 3.78 -14.87 6.94
C SER A 227 2.47 -15.12 7.70
N GLN A 228 2.04 -14.16 8.53
CA GLN A 228 0.77 -14.22 9.25
C GLN A 228 -0.46 -13.83 8.41
N ILE A 229 -0.25 -13.32 7.20
CA ILE A 229 -1.32 -12.90 6.29
C ILE A 229 -1.41 -13.92 5.14
N ASN A 230 -2.63 -14.39 4.87
CA ASN A 230 -2.95 -15.20 3.71
C ASN A 230 -3.09 -14.29 2.48
N PHE A 231 -2.18 -14.46 1.53
CA PHE A 231 -2.15 -13.70 0.29
C PHE A 231 -2.79 -14.50 -0.84
N HIS A 232 -3.90 -14.00 -1.37
CA HIS A 232 -4.68 -14.59 -2.45
C HIS A 232 -4.36 -13.88 -3.77
N SER A 233 -3.47 -14.47 -4.57
CA SER A 233 -3.12 -13.96 -5.89
C SER A 233 -4.21 -14.31 -6.90
N ILE A 234 -4.94 -13.33 -7.41
CA ILE A 234 -5.96 -13.55 -8.45
C ILE A 234 -5.31 -13.55 -9.84
N PRO A 235 -5.41 -14.64 -10.62
CA PRO A 235 -4.80 -14.74 -11.94
C PRO A 235 -5.40 -13.72 -12.91
N LEU A 236 -4.60 -12.74 -13.33
CA LEU A 236 -5.01 -11.70 -14.28
C LEU A 236 -3.94 -11.42 -15.34
N ILE A 237 -3.09 -12.42 -15.63
CA ILE A 237 -1.96 -12.24 -16.56
C ILE A 237 -2.45 -12.05 -17.99
N ASP A 238 -3.47 -12.80 -18.40
CA ASP A 238 -4.05 -12.70 -19.74
C ASP A 238 -4.75 -11.35 -19.93
N TYR A 239 -5.57 -10.93 -18.97
CA TYR A 239 -6.15 -9.58 -18.94
C TYR A 239 -5.06 -8.50 -19.07
N LYS A 240 -3.98 -8.59 -18.28
CA LYS A 240 -2.86 -7.64 -18.36
C LYS A 240 -2.20 -7.63 -19.74
N ASN A 241 -2.01 -8.81 -20.35
CA ASN A 241 -1.43 -8.92 -21.68
C ASN A 241 -2.36 -8.33 -22.75
N THR A 242 -3.67 -8.54 -22.64
CA THR A 242 -4.69 -7.96 -23.53
C THR A 242 -4.77 -6.44 -23.42
N ILE A 243 -4.74 -5.89 -22.20
CA ILE A 243 -4.74 -4.43 -21.98
C ILE A 243 -3.44 -3.79 -22.49
N GLY A 244 -2.30 -4.47 -22.33
CA GLY A 244 -0.98 -3.93 -22.61
C GLY A 244 -0.65 -2.75 -21.69
N LYS A 245 -0.13 -1.65 -22.26
CA LYS A 245 0.13 -0.41 -21.51
C LYS A 245 -1.17 0.33 -21.27
N TRP A 246 -1.50 0.62 -20.02
CA TRP A 246 -2.67 1.42 -19.68
C TRP A 246 -2.51 2.85 -20.21
N LYS A 247 -3.50 3.32 -20.96
CA LYS A 247 -3.58 4.67 -21.55
C LYS A 247 -4.92 5.34 -21.30
N ASN A 248 -5.83 4.65 -20.59
CA ASN A 248 -7.20 5.11 -20.34
C ASN A 248 -7.99 5.37 -21.64
N THR A 249 -7.85 4.52 -22.67
CA THR A 249 -8.66 4.65 -23.90
C THR A 249 -10.08 4.10 -23.70
N LYS A 250 -11.00 4.42 -24.62
CA LYS A 250 -12.38 3.89 -24.57
C LYS A 250 -12.41 2.36 -24.66
N GLU A 251 -11.56 1.78 -25.49
CA GLU A 251 -11.43 0.33 -25.69
C GLU A 251 -10.91 -0.34 -24.41
N GLN A 252 -9.89 0.25 -23.77
CA GLN A 252 -9.37 -0.24 -22.50
C GLN A 252 -10.40 -0.14 -21.38
N ASN A 253 -11.17 0.94 -21.32
CA ASN A 253 -12.29 1.06 -20.37
C ASN A 253 -13.39 0.02 -20.65
N LYS A 254 -13.67 -0.31 -21.91
CA LYS A 254 -14.60 -1.40 -22.25
C LYS A 254 -14.07 -2.75 -21.74
N LEU A 255 -12.79 -3.04 -21.93
CA LEU A 255 -12.17 -4.25 -21.41
C LEU A 255 -12.16 -4.28 -19.88
N LEU A 256 -11.87 -3.15 -19.22
CA LEU A 256 -11.94 -3.01 -17.76
C LEU A 256 -13.32 -3.43 -17.20
N LEU A 257 -14.40 -3.12 -17.91
CA LEU A 257 -15.77 -3.37 -17.44
C LEU A 257 -16.37 -4.71 -17.87
N PHE A 258 -15.99 -5.24 -19.03
CA PHE A 258 -16.65 -6.39 -19.64
C PHE A 258 -15.75 -7.61 -19.86
N ASN A 259 -14.48 -7.54 -19.48
CA ASN A 259 -13.62 -8.72 -19.47
C ASN A 259 -14.07 -9.69 -18.36
N LYS A 260 -14.18 -10.97 -18.70
CA LYS A 260 -14.38 -12.05 -17.72
C LYS A 260 -13.02 -12.68 -17.45
N ASN A 261 -12.74 -12.94 -16.17
CA ASN A 261 -11.57 -13.71 -15.76
C ASN A 261 -11.72 -15.17 -16.15
#